data_AF-A0A352FMR8-F1
#
_entry.id   AF-A0A352FMR8-F1
#
_cell.length_a   1.000
_cell.length_b   1.000
_cell.length_c   1.000
_cell.angle_alpha   90.00
_cell.angle_beta   90.00
_cell.angle_gamma   90.00
#
_symmetry.space_group_name_H-M   'P 1'
#
loop_
_entity.id
_entity.type
_entity.pdbx_description
1 polymer ?
#
loop_
_entity_poly.entity_id
_entity_poly.type
_entity_poly.pdbx_seq_one_letter_code
_entity_poly.pdbx_strand_id
1 'polypeptide(L)'
;MLKPTSGGSLRTALGALCLLAFVVMACKLSSLPGAKTNMFEGSNAADGAAKVKTKLGVDNVKVSRMEIHEDKLEIIVQDPNKPKNFDKYTYQAGAVKGPEPVEAFVLGNQEFTADKSRLFDLGEINLAAIPDTCKKAAEQAQIEEGKCDIISVDWESASNTRTKAENEKRKAEIEAEREKAFRTGKFPDPMDMVRGQIGDLAVTWRIWIRGPRATKYFWADPKGSLSDHQ
;
A
#
# COMPACT_ATOMS: atom_id res chain seq x y z
N MET A 1 24.85 -55.63 -55.73
CA MET A 1 24.24 -55.55 -54.38
C MET A 1 24.41 -54.13 -53.86
N LEU A 2 23.30 -53.43 -53.64
CA LEU A 2 23.22 -52.00 -53.36
C LEU A 2 23.41 -51.70 -51.86
N LYS A 3 24.20 -50.65 -51.59
CA LYS A 3 24.31 -49.92 -50.32
C LYS A 3 23.02 -49.14 -50.04
N PRO A 4 22.54 -49.04 -48.79
CA PRO A 4 21.66 -47.95 -48.38
C PRO A 4 22.45 -46.86 -47.63
N THR A 5 22.17 -45.61 -47.99
CA THR A 5 22.64 -44.38 -47.32
C THR A 5 21.45 -43.51 -46.93
N SER A 6 21.48 -43.01 -45.68
CA SER A 6 20.89 -41.77 -45.16
C SER A 6 19.34 -41.63 -45.23
N GLY A 7 18.68 -40.86 -44.38
CA GLY A 7 19.12 -39.93 -43.35
C GLY A 7 17.87 -39.32 -42.71
N GLY A 8 17.79 -39.39 -41.38
CA GLY A 8 16.64 -38.88 -40.64
C GLY A 8 17.03 -38.73 -39.17
N SER A 9 17.68 -37.63 -38.83
CA SER A 9 18.01 -37.33 -37.42
C SER A 9 18.35 -35.86 -37.19
N LEU A 10 18.88 -35.14 -38.19
CA LEU A 10 19.37 -33.78 -37.96
C LEU A 10 18.30 -32.66 -38.00
N ARG A 11 17.12 -32.90 -38.61
CA ARG A 11 16.11 -31.84 -38.81
C ARG A 11 15.18 -31.63 -37.62
N THR A 12 15.02 -32.62 -36.75
CA THR A 12 14.17 -32.56 -35.56
C THR A 12 14.86 -31.90 -34.37
N ALA A 13 16.19 -32.01 -34.25
CA ALA A 13 16.95 -31.39 -33.15
C ALA A 13 17.07 -29.86 -33.27
N LEU A 14 17.08 -29.30 -34.49
CA LEU A 14 17.21 -27.86 -34.72
C LEU A 14 15.92 -27.07 -34.38
N GLY A 15 14.74 -27.69 -34.54
CA GLY A 15 13.45 -27.05 -34.28
C GLY A 15 13.17 -26.84 -32.78
N ALA A 16 13.60 -27.78 -31.93
CA ALA A 16 13.40 -27.69 -30.47
C ALA A 16 14.25 -26.58 -29.82
N LEU A 17 15.44 -26.30 -30.37
CA LEU A 17 16.34 -25.27 -29.83
C LEU A 17 15.85 -23.84 -30.13
N CYS A 18 15.18 -23.64 -31.27
CA CYS A 18 14.63 -22.33 -31.66
C CYS A 18 13.43 -21.93 -30.78
N LEU A 19 12.56 -22.89 -30.41
CA LEU A 19 11.40 -22.63 -29.54
C LEU A 19 11.81 -22.23 -28.11
N LEU A 20 12.88 -22.82 -27.55
CA LEU A 20 13.42 -22.43 -26.25
C LEU A 20 14.01 -21.02 -26.25
N ALA A 21 14.62 -20.59 -27.35
CA ALA A 21 15.18 -19.24 -27.47
C ALA A 21 14.08 -18.15 -27.45
N PHE A 22 12.92 -18.39 -28.06
CA PHE A 22 11.81 -17.43 -28.04
C PHE A 22 11.14 -17.30 -26.65
N VAL A 23 11.05 -18.38 -25.88
CA VAL A 23 10.48 -18.33 -24.51
C VAL A 23 11.39 -17.53 -23.58
N VAL A 24 12.72 -17.67 -23.70
CA VAL A 24 13.67 -16.90 -22.87
C VAL A 24 13.70 -15.42 -23.27
N MET A 25 13.51 -15.09 -24.55
CA MET A 25 13.50 -13.71 -25.02
C MET A 25 12.18 -12.97 -24.72
N ALA A 26 11.05 -13.66 -24.73
CA ALA A 26 9.75 -13.09 -24.37
C ALA A 26 9.69 -12.60 -22.92
N CYS A 27 10.37 -13.28 -21.99
CA CYS A 27 10.46 -12.82 -20.59
C CYS A 27 11.34 -11.57 -20.41
N LYS A 28 12.22 -11.23 -21.36
CA LYS A 28 13.10 -10.04 -21.27
C LYS A 28 12.57 -8.81 -21.99
N LEU A 29 11.58 -8.94 -22.88
CA LEU A 29 10.98 -7.78 -23.55
C LEU A 29 10.03 -7.00 -22.63
N SER A 30 9.45 -7.66 -21.62
CA SER A 30 8.54 -7.06 -20.64
C SER A 30 9.22 -6.08 -19.67
N SER A 31 10.55 -6.01 -19.66
CA SER A 31 11.34 -5.20 -18.73
C SER A 31 12.05 -4.02 -19.37
N LEU A 32 11.58 -3.54 -20.54
CA LEU A 32 12.09 -2.31 -21.14
C LEU A 32 11.90 -1.13 -20.17
N PRO A 33 13.00 -0.48 -19.74
CA PRO A 33 12.93 0.71 -18.90
C PRO A 33 12.12 1.80 -19.60
N GLY A 34 11.10 2.35 -18.93
CA GLY A 34 10.31 3.46 -19.45
C GLY A 34 8.91 3.13 -19.95
N ALA A 35 8.46 1.87 -19.92
CA ALA A 35 7.03 1.57 -20.10
C ALA A 35 6.23 2.18 -18.93
N LYS A 36 5.14 2.91 -19.25
CA LYS A 36 4.22 3.46 -18.24
C LYS A 36 3.62 2.28 -17.45
N THR A 37 4.03 2.12 -16.20
CA THR A 37 3.55 1.06 -15.32
C THR A 37 2.35 1.57 -14.53
N ASN A 38 1.18 0.94 -14.66
CA ASN A 38 0.02 1.26 -13.84
C ASN A 38 0.14 0.56 -12.47
N MET A 39 0.32 1.30 -11.37
CA MET A 39 0.47 0.73 -10.03
C MET A 39 -0.81 0.05 -9.52
N PHE A 40 -1.96 0.32 -10.13
CA PHE A 40 -3.23 -0.32 -9.81
C PHE A 40 -3.45 -1.66 -10.54
N GLU A 41 -2.48 -2.12 -11.34
CA GLU A 41 -2.59 -3.33 -12.13
C GLU A 41 -1.53 -4.37 -11.75
N GLY A 42 -1.91 -5.65 -11.78
CA GLY A 42 -0.99 -6.78 -11.54
C GLY A 42 -0.24 -6.68 -10.22
N SER A 43 1.06 -7.00 -10.24
CA SER A 43 1.96 -6.93 -9.09
C SER A 43 2.72 -5.60 -8.97
N ASN A 44 2.40 -4.60 -9.79
CA ASN A 44 3.27 -3.43 -10.00
C ASN A 44 3.58 -2.64 -8.71
N ALA A 45 2.59 -2.38 -7.87
CA ALA A 45 2.79 -1.71 -6.59
C ALA A 45 3.61 -2.57 -5.60
N ALA A 46 3.36 -3.88 -5.55
CA ALA A 46 4.10 -4.81 -4.71
C ALA A 46 5.57 -4.92 -5.15
N ASP A 47 5.83 -4.99 -6.46
CA ASP A 47 7.17 -5.01 -7.04
C ASP A 47 7.90 -3.69 -6.78
N GLY A 48 7.20 -2.56 -6.86
CA GLY A 48 7.71 -1.24 -6.50
C GLY A 48 8.16 -1.17 -5.03
N ALA A 49 7.32 -1.64 -4.12
CA ALA A 49 7.64 -1.70 -2.70
C ALA A 49 8.82 -2.66 -2.41
N ALA A 50 8.87 -3.81 -3.09
CA ALA A 50 10.00 -4.73 -2.97
C ALA A 50 11.33 -4.07 -3.39
N LYS A 51 11.33 -3.29 -4.48
CA LYS A 51 12.51 -2.53 -4.91
C LYS A 51 12.91 -1.45 -3.90
N VAL A 52 11.95 -0.79 -3.25
CA VAL A 52 12.23 0.15 -2.15
C VAL A 52 12.88 -0.58 -0.97
N LYS A 53 12.36 -1.74 -0.56
CA LYS A 53 12.98 -2.60 0.49
C LYS A 53 14.41 -2.98 0.14
N THR A 54 14.65 -3.45 -1.09
CA THR A 54 16.00 -3.79 -1.58
C THR A 54 16.94 -2.58 -1.53
N LYS A 55 16.47 -1.39 -1.89
CA LYS A 55 17.29 -0.16 -1.84
C LYS A 55 17.64 0.25 -0.41
N LEU A 56 16.72 0.07 0.53
CA LEU A 56 16.94 0.35 1.95
C LEU A 56 17.86 -0.67 2.62
N GLY A 57 17.92 -1.90 2.09
CA GLY A 57 18.77 -2.96 2.63
C GLY A 57 18.28 -3.51 3.99
N VAL A 58 17.00 -3.34 4.32
CA VAL A 58 16.37 -3.86 5.54
C VAL A 58 15.07 -4.59 5.22
N ASP A 59 14.77 -5.63 5.99
CA ASP A 59 13.56 -6.43 5.80
C ASP A 59 12.31 -5.73 6.37
N ASN A 60 12.46 -5.12 7.55
CA ASN A 60 11.40 -4.46 8.31
C ASN A 60 11.43 -2.94 8.08
N VAL A 61 10.86 -2.50 6.96
CA VAL A 61 10.77 -1.08 6.63
C VAL A 61 9.66 -0.43 7.44
N LYS A 62 10.03 0.53 8.30
CA LYS A 62 9.08 1.31 9.10
C LYS A 62 8.58 2.52 8.30
N VAL A 63 7.30 2.50 7.97
CA VAL A 63 6.63 3.45 7.08
C VAL A 63 5.76 4.39 7.92
N SER A 64 5.79 5.68 7.61
CA SER A 64 4.86 6.67 8.16
C SER A 64 3.63 6.85 7.27
N ARG A 65 3.85 6.99 5.96
CA ARG A 65 2.81 7.14 4.94
C ARG A 65 3.28 6.55 3.62
N MET A 66 2.32 6.07 2.83
CA MET A 66 2.52 5.67 1.45
C MET A 66 1.41 6.24 0.57
N GLU A 67 1.78 6.79 -0.59
CA GLU A 67 0.84 7.26 -1.62
C GLU A 67 1.10 6.50 -2.92
N ILE A 68 0.04 5.97 -3.50
CA ILE A 68 0.07 5.17 -4.72
C ILE A 68 -0.79 5.89 -5.75
N HIS A 69 -0.14 6.32 -6.83
CA HIS A 69 -0.78 6.91 -8.00
C HIS A 69 -0.71 5.91 -9.15
N GLU A 70 -1.41 6.21 -10.25
CA GLU A 70 -1.37 5.38 -11.45
C GLU A 70 0.08 5.08 -11.89
N ASP A 71 0.97 6.06 -11.91
CA ASP A 71 2.31 5.91 -12.49
C ASP A 71 3.46 5.77 -11.49
N LYS A 72 3.19 5.99 -10.19
CA LYS A 72 4.23 6.04 -9.15
C LYS A 72 3.75 5.56 -7.79
N LEU A 73 4.72 5.12 -6.98
CA LEU A 73 4.57 4.78 -5.57
C LEU A 73 5.53 5.65 -4.76
N GLU A 74 5.01 6.42 -3.82
CA GLU A 74 5.79 7.25 -2.89
C GLU A 74 5.65 6.67 -1.48
N ILE A 75 6.78 6.49 -0.78
CA ILE A 75 6.81 5.95 0.58
C ILE A 75 7.71 6.86 1.44
N ILE A 76 7.18 7.30 2.58
CA ILE A 76 7.94 8.00 3.61
C ILE A 76 8.29 6.99 4.69
N VAL A 77 9.58 6.75 4.89
CA VAL A 77 10.12 5.74 5.81
C VAL A 77 11.02 6.38 6.86
N GLN A 78 11.13 5.74 8.02
CA GLN A 78 12.18 6.06 8.98
C GLN A 78 13.53 5.58 8.43
N ASP A 79 14.55 6.44 8.41
CA ASP A 79 15.91 6.03 8.04
C ASP A 79 16.43 5.02 9.08
N PRO A 80 16.76 3.77 8.70
CA PRO A 80 17.23 2.75 9.63
C PRO A 80 18.57 3.13 10.29
N ASN A 81 19.37 3.98 9.66
CA ASN A 81 20.65 4.46 10.19
C ASN A 81 20.51 5.76 10.99
N LYS A 82 19.43 6.52 10.78
CA LYS A 82 19.12 7.78 11.46
C LYS A 82 17.66 7.77 11.90
N PRO A 83 17.31 7.07 13.00
CA PRO A 83 15.91 6.79 13.37
C PRO A 83 15.06 8.03 13.69
N LYS A 84 15.67 9.22 13.83
CA LYS A 84 14.94 10.49 13.98
C LYS A 84 14.45 11.07 12.65
N ASN A 85 15.05 10.65 11.54
CA ASN A 85 14.83 11.23 10.23
C ASN A 85 13.81 10.42 9.43
N PHE A 86 13.03 11.14 8.64
CA PHE A 86 12.23 10.58 7.58
C PHE A 86 12.91 10.79 6.24
N ASP A 87 12.88 9.76 5.40
CA ASP A 87 13.28 9.83 4.01
C ASP A 87 12.12 9.38 3.12
N LYS A 88 11.91 10.11 2.03
CA LYS A 88 10.96 9.75 0.97
C LYS A 88 11.69 8.97 -0.11
N TYR A 89 11.06 7.89 -0.55
CA TYR A 89 11.44 7.08 -1.70
C TYR A 89 10.32 7.10 -2.72
N THR A 90 10.69 7.23 -4.00
CA THR A 90 9.73 7.23 -5.11
C THR A 90 10.08 6.12 -6.09
N TYR A 91 9.18 5.18 -6.29
CA TYR A 91 9.25 4.21 -7.38
C TYR A 91 8.43 4.70 -8.56
N GLN A 92 9.07 4.88 -9.72
CA GLN A 92 8.43 5.34 -10.95
C GLN A 92 9.20 4.79 -12.16
N ALA A 93 8.49 4.40 -13.22
CA ALA A 93 9.08 3.93 -14.47
C ALA A 93 10.14 2.80 -14.29
N GLY A 94 9.92 1.91 -13.32
CA GLY A 94 10.79 0.76 -13.06
C GLY A 94 11.99 1.03 -12.15
N ALA A 95 12.21 2.27 -11.70
CA ALA A 95 13.37 2.67 -10.88
C ALA A 95 12.95 3.31 -9.54
N VAL A 96 13.81 3.19 -8.52
CA VAL A 96 13.62 3.81 -7.19
C VAL A 96 14.54 5.02 -7.01
N LYS A 97 13.95 6.20 -6.82
CA LYS A 97 14.61 7.46 -6.42
C LYS A 97 14.59 7.64 -4.90
N GLY A 98 15.44 8.52 -4.39
CA GLY A 98 15.68 8.75 -2.95
C GLY A 98 17.00 8.14 -2.44
N PRO A 99 17.37 8.35 -1.17
CA PRO A 99 16.58 9.05 -0.15
C PRO A 99 16.44 10.55 -0.44
N GLU A 100 15.22 11.07 -0.31
CA GLU A 100 14.94 12.51 -0.25
C GLU A 100 14.55 12.85 1.19
N PRO A 101 15.34 13.66 1.93
CA PRO A 101 15.01 14.02 3.30
C PRO A 101 13.63 14.67 3.40
N VAL A 102 12.83 14.23 4.36
CA VAL A 102 11.55 14.86 4.72
C VAL A 102 11.78 15.69 5.98
N GLU A 103 11.48 16.97 5.90
CA GLU A 103 11.65 17.89 7.02
C GLU A 103 10.75 17.46 8.20
N ALA A 104 11.35 17.42 9.39
CA ALA A 104 10.59 17.21 10.60
C ALA A 104 9.64 18.40 10.80
N PHE A 105 8.37 18.10 11.04
CA PHE A 105 7.41 19.12 11.41
C PHE A 105 7.63 19.54 12.87
N VAL A 106 7.68 20.84 13.13
CA VAL A 106 7.83 21.39 14.49
C VAL A 106 6.60 22.21 14.83
N LEU A 107 5.90 21.84 15.91
CA LEU A 107 4.77 22.61 16.44
C LEU A 107 5.10 23.12 17.84
N GLY A 108 5.41 24.41 17.94
CA GLY A 108 5.89 25.01 19.19
C GLY A 108 7.21 24.39 19.64
N ASN A 109 7.22 23.79 20.83
CA ASN A 109 8.39 23.09 21.40
C ASN A 109 8.38 21.57 21.12
N GLN A 110 7.42 21.07 20.33
CA GLN A 110 7.31 19.67 19.98
C GLN A 110 7.85 19.43 18.57
N GLU A 111 8.87 18.59 18.49
CA GLU A 111 9.47 18.12 17.25
C GLU A 111 8.87 16.75 16.89
N PHE A 112 8.24 16.65 15.72
CA PHE A 112 7.65 15.43 15.17
C PHE A 112 8.70 14.69 14.33
N THR A 113 9.59 14.01 15.03
CA THR A 113 10.62 13.15 14.46
C THR A 113 10.10 11.73 14.20
N ALA A 114 10.81 10.95 13.39
CA ALA A 114 10.39 9.60 13.03
C ALA A 114 10.30 8.64 14.23
N ASP A 115 11.20 8.75 15.20
CA ASP A 115 11.22 7.97 16.44
C ASP A 115 10.06 8.29 17.40
N LYS A 116 9.37 9.42 17.21
CA LYS A 116 8.18 9.83 17.99
C LYS A 116 6.88 9.68 17.21
N SER A 117 6.97 9.28 15.96
CA SER A 117 5.83 9.13 15.06
C SER A 117 5.27 7.72 15.11
N ARG A 118 4.01 7.56 14.72
CA ARG A 118 3.43 6.24 14.52
C ARG A 118 3.94 5.69 13.18
N LEU A 119 4.54 4.51 13.24
CA LEU A 119 5.09 3.80 12.08
C LEU A 119 4.43 2.43 11.98
N PHE A 120 4.20 1.96 10.77
CA PHE A 120 3.76 0.60 10.50
C PHE A 120 4.81 -0.15 9.68
N ASP A 121 4.77 -1.48 9.72
CA ASP A 121 5.67 -2.28 8.89
C ASP A 121 5.14 -2.36 7.46
N LEU A 122 5.98 -2.07 6.47
CA LEU A 122 5.60 -2.21 5.06
C LEU A 122 5.12 -3.64 4.73
N GLY A 123 5.61 -4.66 5.43
CA GLY A 123 5.17 -6.04 5.27
C GLY A 123 3.75 -6.34 5.79
N GLU A 124 3.15 -5.47 6.61
CA GLU A 124 1.78 -5.64 7.10
C GLU A 124 0.73 -5.36 6.01
N ILE A 125 1.10 -4.54 5.02
CA ILE A 125 0.26 -4.09 3.91
C ILE A 125 0.26 -5.10 2.77
N ASN A 126 -0.93 -5.60 2.41
CA ASN A 126 -1.09 -6.51 1.27
C ASN A 126 -1.18 -5.74 -0.07
N LEU A 127 -0.06 -5.19 -0.54
CA LEU A 127 -0.03 -4.43 -1.80
C LEU A 127 -0.46 -5.23 -3.04
N ALA A 128 -0.40 -6.56 -2.98
CA ALA A 128 -0.89 -7.44 -4.05
C ALA A 128 -2.43 -7.41 -4.19
N ALA A 129 -3.17 -6.96 -3.18
CA ALA A 129 -4.63 -6.82 -3.24
C ALA A 129 -5.12 -5.57 -3.99
N ILE A 130 -4.23 -4.62 -4.30
CA ILE A 130 -4.59 -3.32 -4.89
C ILE A 130 -5.50 -3.45 -6.13
N PRO A 131 -5.21 -4.31 -7.13
CA PRO A 131 -6.06 -4.40 -8.32
C PRO A 131 -7.50 -4.79 -8.00
N ASP A 132 -7.67 -5.81 -7.14
CA ASP A 132 -8.99 -6.30 -6.73
C ASP A 132 -9.71 -5.26 -5.86
N THR A 133 -8.99 -4.60 -4.96
CA THR A 133 -9.53 -3.56 -4.08
C THR A 133 -10.00 -2.34 -4.89
N CYS A 134 -9.19 -1.83 -5.84
CA CYS A 134 -9.57 -0.74 -6.74
C CYS A 134 -10.78 -1.11 -7.60
N LYS A 135 -10.84 -2.35 -8.12
CA LYS A 135 -11.98 -2.84 -8.89
C LYS A 135 -13.27 -2.82 -8.08
N LYS A 136 -13.26 -3.40 -6.87
CA LYS A 136 -14.43 -3.41 -5.98
C LYS A 136 -14.86 -1.99 -5.59
N ALA A 137 -13.91 -1.11 -5.31
CA ALA A 137 -14.20 0.28 -4.95
C ALA A 137 -14.83 1.03 -6.14
N ALA A 138 -14.34 0.83 -7.36
CA ALA A 138 -14.91 1.41 -8.56
C ALA A 138 -16.35 0.91 -8.82
N GLU A 139 -16.60 -0.40 -8.63
CA GLU A 139 -17.94 -1.00 -8.72
C GLU A 139 -18.91 -0.40 -7.67
N GLN A 140 -18.47 -0.27 -6.42
CA GLN A 140 -19.26 0.34 -5.34
C GLN A 140 -19.50 1.85 -5.55
N ALA A 141 -18.56 2.56 -6.18
CA ALA A 141 -18.68 3.99 -6.42
C ALA A 141 -19.88 4.35 -7.30
N GLN A 142 -20.25 3.47 -8.25
CA GLN A 142 -21.28 3.73 -9.25
C GLN A 142 -21.07 5.08 -9.96
N ILE A 143 -19.81 5.44 -10.22
CA ILE A 143 -19.43 6.65 -10.94
C ILE A 143 -19.22 6.27 -12.42
N GLU A 144 -19.82 7.03 -13.33
CA GLU A 144 -19.58 6.92 -14.77
C GLU A 144 -18.07 7.07 -15.06
N GLU A 145 -17.49 6.07 -15.72
CA GLU A 145 -16.04 5.97 -15.98
C GLU A 145 -15.16 6.11 -14.73
N GLY A 146 -15.68 5.76 -13.55
CA GLY A 146 -14.96 5.80 -12.29
C GLY A 146 -13.74 4.88 -12.29
N LYS A 147 -12.56 5.43 -12.03
CA LYS A 147 -11.29 4.69 -11.93
C LYS A 147 -10.58 5.02 -10.62
N CYS A 148 -9.76 4.08 -10.17
CA CYS A 148 -8.82 4.31 -9.08
C CYS A 148 -7.85 5.44 -9.49
N ASP A 149 -7.78 6.50 -8.68
CA ASP A 149 -6.92 7.66 -8.94
C ASP A 149 -5.71 7.65 -8.00
N ILE A 150 -5.98 7.51 -6.70
CA ILE A 150 -4.97 7.54 -5.63
C ILE A 150 -5.36 6.48 -4.58
N ILE A 151 -4.35 5.86 -3.97
CA ILE A 151 -4.47 5.15 -2.69
C ILE A 151 -3.49 5.80 -1.70
N SER A 152 -3.98 6.18 -0.52
CA SER A 152 -3.16 6.63 0.61
C SER A 152 -3.20 5.55 1.68
N VAL A 153 -2.06 5.22 2.25
CA VAL A 153 -1.95 4.29 3.38
C VAL A 153 -1.25 5.00 4.53
N ASP A 154 -1.99 5.25 5.59
CA ASP A 154 -1.51 5.88 6.83
C ASP A 154 -2.35 5.44 8.05
N TRP A 155 -2.02 6.01 9.21
CA TRP A 155 -2.75 5.79 10.45
C TRP A 155 -4.01 6.65 10.47
N GLU A 156 -5.17 6.00 10.48
CA GLU A 156 -6.47 6.66 10.50
C GLU A 156 -7.34 6.06 11.60
N SER A 157 -8.50 6.66 11.89
CA SER A 157 -9.41 6.11 12.90
C SER A 157 -9.80 4.67 12.55
N ALA A 158 -9.63 3.75 13.51
CA ALA A 158 -10.00 2.36 13.33
C ALA A 158 -11.50 2.17 13.05
N SER A 159 -12.34 3.15 13.37
CA SER A 159 -13.76 3.12 12.99
C SER A 159 -13.99 3.16 11.48
N ASN A 160 -13.02 3.64 10.70
CA ASN A 160 -13.14 3.72 9.24
C ASN A 160 -13.17 2.33 8.58
N THR A 161 -12.57 1.31 9.21
CA THR A 161 -12.43 -0.04 8.65
C THR A 161 -13.20 -1.11 9.40
N ARG A 162 -13.69 -0.81 10.61
CA ARG A 162 -14.59 -1.69 11.38
C ARG A 162 -15.96 -1.81 10.74
N THR A 163 -16.60 -2.94 11.02
CA THR A 163 -18.01 -3.11 10.72
C THR A 163 -18.86 -2.14 11.54
N LYS A 164 -20.06 -1.83 11.04
CA LYS A 164 -21.03 -1.00 11.77
C LYS A 164 -21.33 -1.53 13.18
N ALA A 165 -21.50 -2.85 13.31
CA ALA A 165 -21.77 -3.49 14.60
C ALA A 165 -20.61 -3.31 15.60
N GLU A 166 -19.37 -3.42 15.14
CA GLU A 166 -18.19 -3.18 15.99
C GLU A 166 -18.09 -1.71 16.42
N ASN A 167 -18.36 -0.77 15.52
CA ASN A 167 -18.39 0.66 15.85
C ASN A 167 -19.50 1.00 16.84
N GLU A 168 -20.70 0.47 16.65
CA GLU A 168 -21.83 0.66 17.57
C GLU A 168 -21.53 0.06 18.94
N LYS A 169 -20.97 -1.15 18.99
CA LYS A 169 -20.52 -1.77 20.24
C LYS A 169 -19.48 -0.92 20.95
N ARG A 170 -18.45 -0.45 20.23
CA ARG A 170 -17.39 0.39 20.80
C ARG A 170 -17.93 1.72 21.34
N LYS A 171 -18.86 2.33 20.61
CA LYS A 171 -19.54 3.56 21.04
C LYS A 171 -20.34 3.32 22.33
N ALA A 172 -21.08 2.22 22.40
CA ALA A 172 -21.84 1.84 23.60
C ALA A 172 -20.93 1.57 24.81
N GLU A 173 -19.78 0.93 24.61
CA GLU A 173 -18.78 0.72 25.67
C GLU A 173 -18.24 2.06 26.20
N ILE A 174 -17.86 2.98 25.31
CA ILE A 174 -17.37 4.32 25.67
C ILE A 174 -18.44 5.11 26.44
N GLU A 175 -19.70 5.01 26.01
CA GLU A 175 -20.82 5.68 26.68
C GLU A 175 -21.09 5.09 28.06
N ALA A 176 -21.06 3.76 28.20
CA ALA A 176 -21.20 3.08 29.49
C ALA A 176 -20.04 3.41 30.46
N GLU A 177 -18.80 3.48 29.97
CA GLU A 177 -17.65 3.91 30.76
C GLU A 177 -17.80 5.36 31.24
N ARG A 178 -18.25 6.25 30.35
CA ARG A 178 -18.54 7.65 30.70
C ARG A 178 -19.63 7.74 31.75
N GLU A 179 -20.74 7.01 31.60
CA GLU A 179 -21.82 7.00 32.57
C GLU A 179 -21.36 6.48 33.93
N LYS A 180 -20.55 5.42 33.95
CA LYS A 180 -19.94 4.90 35.18
C LYS A 180 -19.02 5.92 35.85
N ALA A 181 -18.22 6.67 35.08
CA ALA A 181 -17.39 7.76 35.59
C ALA A 181 -18.23 8.87 36.24
N PHE A 182 -19.32 9.28 35.59
CA PHE A 182 -20.28 10.24 36.16
C PHE A 182 -20.91 9.75 37.47
N ARG A 183 -21.40 8.51 37.51
CA ARG A 183 -22.01 7.93 38.72
C ARG A 183 -21.05 7.81 39.89
N THR A 184 -19.76 7.58 39.62
CA THR A 184 -18.73 7.41 40.66
C THR A 184 -18.01 8.71 41.03
N GLY A 185 -18.29 9.81 40.32
CA GLY A 185 -17.57 11.09 40.47
C GLY A 185 -16.08 11.01 40.07
N LYS A 186 -15.65 9.89 39.48
CA LYS A 186 -14.27 9.66 39.04
C LYS A 186 -14.20 9.89 37.54
N PHE A 187 -14.04 11.15 37.15
CA PHE A 187 -13.78 11.48 35.75
C PHE A 187 -12.38 11.01 35.36
N PRO A 188 -12.22 10.35 34.21
CA PRO A 188 -10.89 10.10 33.66
C PRO A 188 -10.21 11.46 33.41
N ASP A 189 -8.89 11.48 33.58
CA ASP A 189 -8.07 12.64 33.22
C ASP A 189 -8.43 13.07 31.78
N PRO A 190 -8.73 14.36 31.52
CA PRO A 190 -8.94 14.85 30.17
C PRO A 190 -7.86 14.40 29.18
N MET A 191 -6.61 14.28 29.62
CA MET A 191 -5.51 13.78 28.79
C MET A 191 -5.65 12.29 28.45
N ASP A 192 -6.22 11.48 29.33
CA ASP A 192 -6.47 10.07 29.06
C ASP A 192 -7.64 9.86 28.09
N MET A 193 -8.66 10.74 28.13
CA MET A 193 -9.72 10.74 27.10
C MET A 193 -9.17 11.12 25.73
N VAL A 194 -8.32 12.15 25.66
CA VAL A 194 -7.64 12.55 24.41
C VAL A 194 -6.73 11.42 23.91
N ARG A 195 -5.96 10.78 24.79
CA ARG A 195 -5.13 9.61 24.43
C ARG A 195 -5.97 8.41 23.99
N GLY A 196 -7.15 8.20 24.58
CA GLY A 196 -8.07 7.13 24.20
C GLY A 196 -8.61 7.33 22.78
N GLN A 197 -8.98 8.55 22.42
CA GLN A 197 -9.40 8.89 21.04
C GLN A 197 -8.24 8.80 20.05
N ILE A 198 -7.04 9.26 20.43
CA ILE A 198 -5.82 9.14 19.61
C ILE A 198 -5.29 7.70 19.58
N GLY A 199 -5.73 6.85 20.51
CA GLY A 199 -5.33 5.46 20.66
C GLY A 199 -6.07 4.52 19.72
N ASP A 200 -7.25 4.93 19.24
CA ASP A 200 -8.10 4.11 18.38
C ASP A 200 -7.78 4.29 16.89
N LEU A 201 -6.50 4.15 16.55
CA LEU A 201 -6.00 4.27 15.19
C LEU A 201 -5.62 2.90 14.63
N ALA A 202 -5.84 2.72 13.33
CA ALA A 202 -5.42 1.56 12.59
C ALA A 202 -4.81 2.00 11.25
N VAL A 203 -3.83 1.23 10.78
CA VAL A 203 -3.29 1.39 9.43
C VAL A 203 -4.42 1.10 8.45
N THR A 204 -4.69 2.04 7.56
CA THR A 204 -5.89 2.01 6.72
C THR A 204 -5.54 2.50 5.33
N TRP A 205 -6.22 1.95 4.32
CA TRP A 205 -6.15 2.43 2.94
C TRP A 205 -7.30 3.40 2.70
N ARG A 206 -7.01 4.58 2.18
CA ARG A 206 -7.99 5.47 1.59
C ARG A 206 -7.87 5.40 0.07
N ILE A 207 -8.94 5.00 -0.61
CA ILE A 207 -8.95 4.73 -2.04
C ILE A 207 -9.87 5.73 -2.71
N TRP A 208 -9.35 6.58 -3.61
CA TRP A 208 -10.17 7.53 -4.35
C TRP A 208 -10.56 6.98 -5.71
N ILE A 209 -11.87 6.95 -5.97
CA ILE A 209 -12.44 6.66 -7.27
C ILE A 209 -12.88 7.97 -7.92
N ARG A 210 -12.25 8.34 -9.02
CA ARG A 210 -12.55 9.57 -9.78
C ARG A 210 -13.15 9.21 -11.13
N GLY A 211 -14.24 9.88 -11.48
CA GLY A 211 -14.77 9.95 -12.84
C GLY A 211 -14.89 11.41 -13.30
N PRO A 212 -15.42 11.67 -14.50
CA PRO A 212 -15.45 13.02 -15.09
C PRO A 212 -16.26 14.05 -14.29
N ARG A 213 -17.25 13.60 -13.51
CA ARG A 213 -18.20 14.47 -12.80
C ARG A 213 -18.28 14.26 -11.29
N ALA A 214 -17.59 13.25 -10.76
CA ALA A 214 -17.67 12.90 -9.35
C ALA A 214 -16.39 12.24 -8.84
N THR A 215 -16.13 12.37 -7.55
CA THR A 215 -15.10 11.62 -6.84
C THR A 215 -15.74 11.05 -5.57
N LYS A 216 -15.53 9.77 -5.31
CA LYS A 216 -15.84 9.10 -4.05
C LYS A 216 -14.56 8.51 -3.48
N TYR A 217 -14.50 8.31 -2.17
CA TYR A 217 -13.40 7.60 -1.56
C TYR A 217 -13.92 6.50 -0.65
N PHE A 218 -13.16 5.42 -0.54
CA PHE A 218 -13.44 4.25 0.27
C PHE A 218 -12.33 4.00 1.27
N TRP A 219 -12.67 3.34 2.37
CA TRP A 219 -11.70 2.85 3.34
C TRP A 219 -11.50 1.34 3.16
N ALA A 220 -10.27 0.88 3.34
CA ALA A 220 -9.95 -0.55 3.42
C ALA A 220 -8.96 -0.85 4.55
N ASP A 221 -9.04 -2.06 5.08
CA ASP A 221 -8.07 -2.58 6.05
C ASP A 221 -6.68 -2.82 5.39
N PRO A 222 -5.62 -3.15 6.16
CA PRO A 222 -4.30 -3.46 5.62
C PRO A 222 -4.26 -4.64 4.63
N LYS A 223 -5.31 -5.47 4.58
CA LYS A 223 -5.43 -6.61 3.66
C LYS A 223 -6.14 -6.24 2.36
N GLY A 224 -6.65 -5.01 2.24
CA GLY A 224 -7.38 -4.51 1.07
C GLY A 224 -8.88 -4.81 1.12
N SER A 225 -9.43 -5.20 2.28
CA SER A 225 -10.87 -5.43 2.46
C SER A 225 -11.57 -4.09 2.61
N LEU A 226 -12.49 -3.76 1.70
CA LEU A 226 -13.26 -2.52 1.77
C LEU A 226 -14.19 -2.52 2.98
N SER A 227 -14.33 -1.35 3.60
CA SER A 227 -15.28 -1.10 4.67
C SER A 227 -16.68 -0.89 4.09
N ASP A 228 -17.65 -1.61 4.65
CA ASP A 228 -19.07 -1.49 4.27
C ASP A 228 -19.77 -0.28 4.94
N HIS A 229 -19.04 0.54 5.69
CA HIS A 229 -19.60 1.58 6.57
C HIS A 229 -19.85 2.93 5.85
N GLN A 230 -19.77 3.00 4.52
CA GLN A 230 -19.86 4.26 3.78
C GLN A 230 -21.15 4.43 2.98
#